data_AF-A0A165R7S4-F1
#
_entry.id   AF-A0A165R7S4-F1
#
_cell.length_a   1.000
_cell.length_b   1.000
_cell.length_c   1.000
_cell.angle_alpha   90.00
_cell.angle_beta   90.00
_cell.angle_gamma   90.00
#
_symmetry.space_group_name_H-M   'P 1'
#
loop_
_entity.id
_entity.type
_entity.pdbx_description
1 polymer ?
#
loop_
_entity_poly.entity_id
_entity_poly.type
_entity_poly.pdbx_seq_one_letter_code
_entity_poly.pdbx_strand_id
1 'polypeptide(L)' 'MTYVEVDKEIAVRNEIIKENSFFPTNGKKVIFKKDILTAWSDKNKIDFEYREINTQEALKLREQWQQI' A
#
# COMPACT_ATOMS: atom_id res chain seq x y z
N MET A 1 7.59 -3.66 12.36
CA MET A 1 7.02 -4.04 11.06
C MET A 1 6.35 -2.81 10.47
N THR A 2 6.69 -2.45 9.23
CA THR A 2 6.27 -1.19 8.60
C THR A 2 5.39 -1.50 7.41
N TYR A 3 4.37 -0.69 7.22
CA TYR A 3 3.46 -0.75 6.09
C TYR A 3 3.61 0.51 5.23
N VAL A 4 3.13 0.41 4.01
CA VAL A 4 3.12 1.50 3.05
C VAL A 4 1.67 1.78 2.69
N GLU A 5 1.27 3.04 2.82
CA GLU A 5 0.05 3.60 2.27
C GLU A 5 0.42 4.34 0.98
N VAL A 6 -0.17 3.93 -0.13
CA VAL A 6 0.06 4.54 -1.45
C VAL A 6 -1.27 4.60 -2.21
N ASP A 7 -1.32 5.45 -3.23
CA ASP A 7 -2.43 5.45 -4.17
C ASP A 7 -2.58 4.08 -4.88
N LYS A 8 -3.81 3.59 -4.95
CA LYS A 8 -4.13 2.27 -5.51
C LYS A 8 -3.83 2.22 -7.00
N GLU A 9 -4.17 3.27 -7.75
CA GLU A 9 -3.93 3.32 -9.19
C GLU A 9 -2.43 3.32 -9.46
N ILE A 10 -1.65 4.06 -8.68
CA ILE A 10 -0.17 4.01 -8.76
C ILE A 10 0.36 2.62 -8.47
N ALA A 11 -0.11 1.96 -7.41
CA ALA A 11 0.36 0.64 -7.02
C ALA A 11 0.02 -0.46 -8.05
N VAL A 12 -1.15 -0.36 -8.68
CA VAL A 12 -1.57 -1.29 -9.75
C VAL A 12 -0.86 -0.99 -11.05
N ARG A 13 -0.77 0.29 -11.46
CA ARG A 13 -0.11 0.72 -12.71
C ARG A 13 1.38 0.36 -12.73
N ASN A 14 2.04 0.45 -11.59
CA ASN A 14 3.45 0.07 -11.45
C ASN A 14 3.65 -1.43 -11.17
N GLU A 15 2.56 -2.22 -11.21
CA GLU A 15 2.58 -3.67 -10.95
C GLU A 15 3.16 -4.07 -9.58
N ILE A 16 3.10 -3.16 -8.59
CA ILE A 16 3.51 -3.43 -7.21
C ILE A 16 2.55 -4.42 -6.57
N ILE A 17 1.27 -4.27 -6.88
CA ILE A 17 0.19 -5.17 -6.51
C ILE A 17 -0.69 -5.46 -7.72
N LYS A 18 -1.40 -6.59 -7.74
CA LYS A 18 -2.41 -6.88 -8.76
C LYS A 18 -3.71 -6.12 -8.47
N GLU A 19 -4.47 -5.77 -9.51
CA GLU A 19 -5.77 -5.10 -9.38
C GLU A 19 -6.75 -5.82 -8.44
N ASN A 20 -6.81 -7.16 -8.55
CA ASN A 20 -7.66 -8.03 -7.74
C ASN A 20 -6.97 -8.55 -6.47
N SER A 21 -5.95 -7.84 -5.96
CA SER A 21 -5.28 -8.26 -4.73
C SER A 21 -6.16 -8.01 -3.50
N PHE A 22 -6.09 -8.91 -2.52
CA PHE A 22 -6.83 -8.81 -1.25
C PHE A 22 -6.22 -7.79 -0.26
N PHE A 23 -5.49 -6.78 -0.75
CA PHE A 23 -4.93 -5.76 0.12
C PHE A 23 -6.01 -4.82 0.63
N PRO A 24 -5.96 -4.39 1.90
CA PRO A 24 -6.85 -3.37 2.42
C PRO A 24 -6.82 -2.11 1.55
N THR A 25 -8.00 -1.63 1.16
CA THR A 25 -8.16 -0.43 0.35
C THR A 25 -9.43 0.32 0.73
N ASN A 26 -9.42 1.65 0.60
CA ASN A 26 -10.62 2.50 0.68
C ASN A 26 -11.10 2.96 -0.72
N GLY A 27 -10.70 2.25 -1.78
CA GLY A 27 -10.99 2.61 -3.16
C GLY A 27 -9.93 3.53 -3.80
N LYS A 28 -9.34 4.47 -3.04
CA LYS A 28 -8.30 5.39 -3.55
C LYS A 28 -6.89 4.99 -3.14
N LYS A 29 -6.72 4.54 -1.91
CA LYS A 29 -5.44 4.16 -1.34
C LYS A 29 -5.43 2.68 -0.99
N VAL A 30 -4.23 2.12 -0.92
CA VAL A 30 -4.00 0.73 -0.54
C VAL A 30 -2.90 0.66 0.51
N ILE A 31 -3.04 -0.27 1.45
CA ILE A 31 -2.03 -0.54 2.47
C ILE A 31 -1.45 -1.95 2.26
N PHE A 32 -0.13 -2.03 2.19
CA PHE A 32 0.58 -3.31 2.12
C PHE A 32 1.92 -3.26 2.88
N LYS A 33 2.55 -4.41 3.08
CA LYS A 33 3.81 -4.50 3.86
C LYS A 33 4.96 -3.82 3.11
N LYS A 34 5.82 -3.09 3.81
CA LYS A 34 6.98 -2.42 3.21
C LYS A 34 7.87 -3.37 2.40
N ASP A 35 8.01 -4.62 2.83
CA ASP A 35 8.80 -5.64 2.13
C ASP A 35 8.40 -5.82 0.65
N ILE A 36 7.11 -5.64 0.32
CA ILE A 36 6.61 -5.71 -1.06
C ILE A 36 7.18 -4.54 -1.87
N LEU A 37 7.15 -3.32 -1.32
CA LEU A 37 7.75 -2.16 -1.98
C LEU A 37 9.26 -2.33 -2.11
N THR A 38 9.93 -2.81 -1.06
CA THR A 38 11.38 -3.07 -1.07
C THR A 38 11.75 -4.04 -2.19
N ALA A 39 11.05 -5.17 -2.29
CA ALA A 39 11.29 -6.16 -3.33
C ALA A 39 11.03 -5.63 -4.74
N TRP A 40 10.00 -4.79 -4.92
CA TRP A 40 9.74 -4.13 -6.19
C TRP A 40 10.82 -3.09 -6.55
N SER A 41 11.31 -2.35 -5.54
CA SER A 41 12.31 -1.28 -5.70
C SER A 41 13.71 -1.79 -6.04
N ASP A 42 13.99 -3.08 -5.82
CA ASP A 42 15.25 -3.71 -6.22
C ASP A 42 15.48 -3.64 -7.74
N LYS A 43 14.39 -3.67 -8.52
CA LYS A 43 14.41 -3.62 -9.99
C LYS A 43 13.85 -2.32 -10.57
N ASN A 44 13.23 -1.48 -9.75
CA ASN A 44 12.52 -0.29 -10.20
C ASN A 44 12.84 0.91 -9.32
N LYS A 45 12.95 2.11 -9.92
CA LYS A 45 13.11 3.34 -9.15
C LYS A 45 11.75 3.78 -8.61
N ILE A 46 11.69 4.12 -7.32
CA ILE A 46 10.49 4.73 -6.74
C ILE A 46 10.43 6.21 -7.16
N ASP A 47 9.41 6.56 -7.94
CA ASP A 47 9.17 7.92 -8.46
C ASP A 47 7.75 8.43 -8.10
N PHE A 48 7.15 7.86 -7.05
CA PHE A 48 5.82 8.23 -6.57
C PHE A 48 5.83 8.47 -5.08
N GLU A 49 4.88 9.28 -4.61
CA GLU A 49 4.69 9.53 -3.19
C GLU A 49 4.02 8.34 -2.51
N TYR A 50 4.58 7.95 -1.36
CA TYR A 50 4.01 6.96 -0.48
C TYR A 50 4.25 7.36 0.97
N ARG A 51 3.39 6.90 1.87
CA ARG A 51 3.52 7.14 3.30
C ARG A 51 3.89 5.83 4.00
N GLU A 52 4.97 5.86 4.78
CA GLU A 52 5.28 4.78 5.69
C GLU A 52 4.44 4.91 6.96
N ILE A 53 3.79 3.83 7.36
CA ILE A 53 2.94 3.78 8.54
C ILE A 53 3.35 2.58 9.40
N ASN A 54 3.26 2.72 10.71
CA ASN A 54 3.53 1.63 11.63
C ASN A 54 2.32 0.67 11.72
N THR A 55 2.50 -0.46 12.41
CA THR A 55 1.42 -1.46 12.59
C THR A 55 0.16 -0.88 13.24
N GLN A 56 0.30 0.01 14.24
CA GLN A 56 -0.86 0.57 14.95
C GLN A 56 -1.67 1.49 14.01
N GLU A 57 -1.00 2.32 13.22
CA GLU A 57 -1.66 3.17 12.22
C GLU A 57 -2.31 2.35 11.11
N ALA A 58 -1.64 1.30 10.61
CA ALA A 58 -2.19 0.42 9.59
C ALA A 58 -3.48 -0.28 10.06
N LEU A 59 -3.52 -0.72 11.32
CA LEU A 59 -4.72 -1.32 11.91
C LEU A 59 -5.86 -0.30 12.02
N LYS A 60 -5.58 0.88 12.57
CA LYS A 60 -6.58 1.96 12.68
C LYS A 60 -7.16 2.36 11.32
N LEU A 61 -6.31 2.54 10.32
CA LEU A 61 -6.75 2.86 8.96
C LEU A 61 -7.61 1.75 8.37
N ARG A 62 -7.24 0.49 8.57
CA ARG A 62 -8.04 -0.65 8.11
C ARG A 62 -9.42 -0.68 8.76
N GLU A 63 -9.50 -0.46 10.07
CA GLU A 63 -10.78 -0.38 10.79
C GLU A 63 -11.63 0.78 10.28
N GLN A 64 -11.05 1.96 10.08
CA GLN A 64 -11.74 3.12 9.52
C GLN A 64 -12.29 2.86 8.10
N TRP A 65 -11.55 2.12 7.27
CA TRP A 65 -11.97 1.82 5.90
C TRP A 65 -13.07 0.76 5.83
N GLN A 66 -13.16 -0.13 6.81
CA GLN A 66 -14.22 -1.14 6.90
C GLN A 66 -15.55 -0.60 7.45
N GLN A 67 -15.56 0.60 8.04
CA GLN A 67 -16.75 1.26 8.58
C GLN A 67 -17.51 2.12 7.55
N ILE A 68 -17.02 2.20 6.32
CA ILE A 68 -17.61 2.95 5.19
C ILE A 68 -18.32 1.96 4.27
#